data_AF-A0A1R3XQD6-F1
#
_entry.id   AF-A0A1R3XQD6-F1
#
_cell.length_a   1.000
_cell.length_b   1.000
_cell.length_c   1.000
_cell.angle_alpha   90.00
_cell.angle_beta   90.00
_cell.angle_gamma   90.00
#
_symmetry.space_group_name_H-M   'P 1'
#
loop_
_entity.id
_entity.type
_entity.pdbx_description
1 polymer ?
#
loop_
_entity_poly.entity_id
_entity_poly.type
_entity_poly.pdbx_seq_one_letter_code
_entity_poly.pdbx_strand_id
1 'polypeptide(L)' 'MEKIAVTRLADLRAGDRLVSLDGRAYIPVRIVAQGLGCIGAGTVQGVRLVNPFPSSDVEHVFYPSQMDGHRIEVERSN' A
#
# COMPACT_ATOMS: atom_id res chain seq x y z
N MET A 1 -8.02 -7.03 -13.97
CA MET A 1 -7.48 -6.00 -13.07
C MET A 1 -8.63 -5.10 -12.70
N GLU A 2 -9.01 -5.09 -11.42
CA GLU A 2 -10.14 -4.35 -10.87
C GLU A 2 -9.63 -3.18 -10.04
N LYS A 3 -10.32 -2.03 -10.09
CA LYS A 3 -10.05 -0.90 -9.20
C LYS A 3 -10.95 -0.99 -7.98
N ILE A 4 -10.34 -1.08 -6.81
CA ILE A 4 -11.04 -1.21 -5.53
C ILE A 4 -10.64 -0.04 -4.65
N ALA A 5 -11.62 0.56 -3.98
CA ALA A 5 -11.39 1.55 -2.93
C ALA A 5 -11.38 0.84 -1.57
N VAL A 6 -10.30 1.02 -0.81
CA VAL A 6 -10.16 0.52 0.56
C VAL A 6 -9.96 1.69 1.51
N THR A 7 -10.34 1.51 2.76
CA THR A 7 -10.17 2.53 3.82
C THR A 7 -9.41 2.02 5.04
N ARG A 8 -9.06 0.73 5.06
CA ARG A 8 -8.25 0.11 6.10
C ARG A 8 -7.06 -0.57 5.45
N LEU A 9 -5.87 -0.41 6.04
CA LEU A 9 -4.67 -1.08 5.55
C LEU A 9 -4.76 -2.61 5.62
N ALA A 10 -5.60 -3.14 6.52
CA ALA A 10 -5.86 -4.58 6.62
C ALA A 10 -6.49 -5.18 5.36
N ASP A 11 -7.13 -4.36 4.51
CA ASP A 11 -7.76 -4.81 3.27
C ASP A 11 -6.77 -4.85 2.09
N LEU A 12 -5.57 -4.28 2.25
CA LEU A 12 -4.51 -4.31 1.25
C LEU A 12 -3.82 -5.68 1.21
N ARG A 13 -3.51 -6.13 0.00
CA ARG A 13 -2.90 -7.42 -0.29
C ARG A 13 -1.61 -7.22 -1.08
N ALA A 14 -0.67 -8.15 -0.89
CA ALA A 14 0.54 -8.17 -1.71
C ALA A 14 0.16 -8.23 -3.21
N GLY A 15 0.82 -7.40 -4.02
CA GLY A 15 0.54 -7.23 -5.44
C GLY A 15 -0.42 -6.10 -5.79
N ASP A 16 -1.17 -5.55 -4.82
CA ASP A 16 -2.01 -4.37 -5.07
C ASP A 16 -1.18 -3.18 -5.55
N ARG A 17 -1.66 -2.48 -6.58
CA ARG A 17 -1.00 -1.28 -7.09
C ARG A 17 -1.75 -0.05 -6.59
N LEU A 18 -1.12 0.76 -5.74
CA LEU A 18 -1.68 2.03 -5.29
C LEU A 18 -1.74 3.04 -6.43
N VAL A 19 -2.95 3.44 -6.80
CA VAL A 19 -3.19 4.40 -7.88
C VAL A 19 -3.65 5.76 -7.36
N SER A 20 -4.37 5.82 -6.23
CA SER A 20 -4.76 7.09 -5.62
C SER A 20 -4.86 7.03 -4.09
N LEU A 21 -4.66 8.19 -3.46
CA LEU A 21 -4.87 8.42 -2.03
C LEU A 21 -5.70 9.70 -1.88
N ASP A 22 -6.88 9.59 -1.26
CA ASP A 22 -7.86 10.66 -1.10
C ASP A 22 -8.16 11.42 -2.40
N GLY A 23 -8.28 10.68 -3.50
CA GLY A 23 -8.56 11.23 -4.83
C GLY A 23 -7.35 11.90 -5.51
N ARG A 24 -6.18 11.93 -4.87
CA ARG A 24 -4.93 12.37 -5.48
C ARG A 24 -4.20 11.18 -6.09
N ALA A 25 -3.81 11.31 -7.35
CA ALA A 25 -3.02 10.28 -8.02
C ALA A 25 -1.71 10.03 -7.26
N TYR A 26 -1.41 8.75 -7.01
CA TYR A 26 -0.18 8.36 -6.34
C TYR A 26 0.92 8.16 -7.39
N ILE A 27 1.82 9.13 -7.53
CA ILE A 27 2.87 9.15 -8.57
C ILE A 27 4.25 9.23 -7.89
N PRO A 28 5.14 8.24 -8.11
CA PRO A 28 4.94 7.05 -8.91
C PRO A 28 3.98 6.06 -8.22
N VAL A 29 3.26 5.25 -9.00
CA VAL A 29 2.49 4.11 -8.49
C VAL A 29 3.39 3.27 -7.57
N ARG A 30 2.83 2.70 -6.51
CA ARG A 30 3.53 1.79 -5.59
C ARG A 30 2.85 0.43 -5.59
N ILE A 31 3.62 -0.63 -5.39
CA ILE A 31 3.08 -1.99 -5.25
C ILE A 31 3.19 -2.40 -3.79
N VAL A 32 2.12 -2.98 -3.24
CA VAL A 32 2.16 -3.62 -1.94
C VAL A 32 3.05 -4.85 -2.03
N ALA A 33 4.23 -4.81 -1.39
CA ALA A 33 5.12 -5.96 -1.28
C ALA A 33 4.65 -6.94 -0.20
N GLN A 34 4.12 -6.41 0.90
CA GLN A 34 3.59 -7.19 2.02
C GLN A 34 2.36 -6.49 2.57
N GLY A 35 1.26 -7.24 2.72
CA GLY A 35 0.07 -6.77 3.42
C GLY A 35 0.33 -6.50 4.91
N LEU A 36 -0.69 -6.10 5.65
CA LEU A 36 -0.53 -5.66 7.04
C LEU A 36 0.16 -6.74 7.89
N GLY A 37 1.32 -6.39 8.46
CA GLY A 37 2.12 -7.30 9.27
C GLY A 37 3.19 -6.58 10.07
N CYS A 38 3.95 -7.33 10.86
CA CYS A 38 5.03 -6.78 11.67
C CYS A 38 6.16 -6.23 10.79
N ILE A 39 6.63 -5.03 11.13
CA ILE A 39 7.74 -4.37 10.45
C ILE A 39 9.00 -4.51 11.31
N GLY A 40 10.07 -5.09 10.75
CA GLY A 40 11.36 -5.26 11.44
C GLY A 40 11.30 -6.24 12.62
N ALA A 41 11.96 -5.91 13.73
CA ALA A 41 12.04 -6.73 14.95
C ALA A 41 10.73 -6.78 15.78
N GLY A 42 9.61 -6.28 15.24
CA GLY A 42 8.30 -6.83 15.57
C GLY A 42 7.48 -6.17 16.68
N THR A 43 7.42 -4.84 16.75
CA THR A 43 6.48 -4.14 17.66
C THR A 43 5.47 -3.25 16.93
N VAL A 44 5.66 -3.01 15.64
CA VAL A 44 4.84 -2.10 14.83
C VAL A 44 4.25 -2.86 13.65
N GLN A 45 2.95 -2.67 13.40
CA GLN A 45 2.28 -3.20 12.22
C GLN A 45 2.22 -2.16 11.10
N GLY A 46 2.47 -2.60 9.87
CA GLY A 46 2.38 -1.76 8.68
C GLY A 46 2.27 -2.57 7.39
N VAL A 47 2.01 -1.87 6.30
CA VAL A 47 1.98 -2.40 4.93
C VAL A 47 3.23 -1.92 4.22
N ARG A 48 3.97 -2.85 3.61
CA ARG A 48 5.21 -2.53 2.88
C ARG A 48 4.91 -2.27 1.42
N LEU A 49 5.48 -1.20 0.89
CA LEU A 49 5.31 -0.71 -0.46
C LEU A 49 6.67 -0.62 -1.16
N VAL A 50 6.70 -0.98 -2.44
CA VAL A 50 7.89 -0.92 -3.29
C VAL A 50 7.59 -0.21 -4.61
N ASN A 51 8.65 0.22 -5.29
CA ASN A 51 8.56 0.72 -6.65
C ASN A 51 8.13 -0.39 -7.63
N PRO A 52 7.21 -0.12 -8.58
CA PRO A 52 6.81 -1.10 -9.60
C PRO A 52 7.94 -1.40 -10.58
N PHE A 53 8.81 -0.42 -10.82
CA PHE A 53 10.04 -0.58 -11.60
C PHE A 53 11.20 -0.20 -10.67
N PRO A 54 11.94 -1.18 -10.14
CA PRO A 54 12.99 -0.93 -9.17
C PRO A 54 14.18 -0.24 -9.86
N SER A 55 14.16 1.09 -9.87
CA SER A 55 15.36 1.93 -10.07
C SER A 55 15.93 2.42 -8.74
N SER A 56 15.25 2.13 -7.63
CA SER A 56 15.59 2.53 -6.27
C SER A 56 14.96 1.57 -5.27
N ASP A 57 15.76 1.14 -4.29
CA ASP A 57 15.39 0.18 -3.23
C ASP A 57 14.58 0.81 -2.09
N VAL A 58 14.06 2.03 -2.26
CA VAL A 58 13.33 2.72 -1.19
C VAL A 58 12.02 2.00 -0.88
N GLU A 59 12.02 1.34 0.28
CA GLU A 59 10.85 0.75 0.92
C GLU A 59 10.03 1.86 1.60
N HIS A 60 8.73 1.92 1.30
CA HIS A 60 7.79 2.77 2.02
C HIS A 60 6.91 1.89 2.90
N VAL A 61 6.63 2.35 4.12
CA VAL A 61 5.74 1.66 5.04
C VAL A 61 4.55 2.54 5.38
N PHE A 62 3.36 1.99 5.19
CA PHE A 62 2.12 2.61 5.62
C PHE A 62 1.71 2.04 6.98
N TYR A 63 1.43 2.92 7.93
CA TYR A 63 1.02 2.55 9.28
C TYR A 63 -0.49 2.79 9.46
N PRO A 64 -1.23 1.87 10.11
CA PRO A 64 -2.68 2.03 10.31
C PRO A 64 -3.05 3.35 10.98
N SER A 65 -2.27 3.79 11.97
CA SER A 65 -2.49 5.05 12.69
C SER A 65 -2.41 6.32 11.82
N GLN A 66 -1.86 6.22 10.62
CA GLN A 66 -1.72 7.34 9.67
C GLN A 66 -2.64 7.23 8.47
N MET A 67 -3.06 6.00 8.12
CA MET A 67 -3.68 5.71 6.83
C MET A 67 -5.10 5.17 6.97
N ASP A 68 -5.46 4.53 8.08
CA ASP A 68 -6.83 4.05 8.26
C ASP A 68 -7.80 5.25 8.30
N GLY A 69 -8.89 5.14 7.55
CA GLY A 69 -9.85 6.23 7.33
C GLY A 69 -9.58 7.05 6.06
N HIS A 70 -8.37 6.97 5.49
CA HIS A 70 -8.08 7.55 4.17
C HIS A 70 -8.57 6.64 3.05
N ARG A 71 -9.07 7.22 1.96
CA ARG A 71 -9.53 6.44 0.80
C ARG A 71 -8.32 6.11 -0.07
N ILE A 72 -7.96 4.83 -0.13
CA ILE A 72 -6.89 4.32 -0.98
C ILE A 72 -7.54 3.58 -2.15
N GLU A 73 -7.21 3.98 -3.37
CA GLU A 73 -7.62 3.23 -4.55
C GLU A 73 -6.46 2.38 -5.04
N VAL A 74 -6.74 1.09 -5.24
CA VAL A 74 -5.77 0.12 -5.72
C VAL A 74 -6.28 -0.62 -6.94
N GLU A 75 -5.35 -0.99 -7.82
CA GLU A 75 -5.59 -1.98 -8.86
C GLU A 75 -5.16 -3.36 -8.34
N ARG A 76 -6.11 -4.30 -8.37
CA ARG A 76 -5.92 -5.69 -7.93
C ARG A 76 -6.13 -6.65 -9.10
N SER A 77 -5.24 -7.62 -9.23
CA SER A 77 -5.46 -8.77 -10.11
C SER A 77 -6.38 -9.77 -9.41
N ASN A 78 -7.40 -10.23 -10.12
CA ASN A 78 -8.39 -11.18 -9.60
C ASN A 78 -7.77 -12.56 -9.40
#